data_AF-A0A524DTZ0-F1
#
_entry.id   AF-A0A524DTZ0-F1
#
_cell.length_a   1.000
_cell.length_b   1.000
_cell.length_c   1.000
_cell.angle_alpha   90.00
_cell.angle_beta   90.00
_cell.angle_gamma   90.00
#
_symmetry.space_group_name_H-M   'P 1'
#
loop_
_entity.id
_entity.type
_entity.pdbx_description
1 polymer ?
#
loop_
_entity_poly.entity_id
_entity_poly.type
_entity_poly.pdbx_seq_one_letter_code
_entity_poly.pdbx_strand_id
1 'polypeptide(L)'
;MQVSEVPKGAQIAVFWDIENVHDDFRTHENMMKEFREAGRVVRSYAFADWDSRRRMGEHLLKVGFDLIHVPSDMQNASDIKMGDYIIEHMNRYPETNCYVLVTGDGDFLVLTGILKMRGHYIWLVSNPLYTSAELSSLADKYNDMKSFRRLAFEEPETVEKRAKPMQSRSDRRARAAVRLQETVSKILEAENKPGIGWAKHVMVSLNPDFDERDLGFESWKDFVDWAEKKGYVIQEGDMPGTILRLPPTRSVESSRYSDENSRAFQKLIDILEKCLEKNKDTNLVTLGQEVKSEGIDYHDLGYSRLTDFVSSAEKREFVRIIPTDEESGPIVLPNYRVEDLKPWFRNNVTKYFGKKAKVPKDIFIEKIGQLLLDNRITLN
;
A
#
# COMPACT_ATOMS: atom_id res chain seq x y z
N MET A 1 -12.96 10.31 -11.71
CA MET A 1 -11.85 11.17 -11.31
C MET A 1 -10.62 10.72 -12.06
N GLN A 2 -10.09 11.55 -12.97
CA GLN A 2 -8.77 11.32 -13.56
C GLN A 2 -7.76 11.37 -12.41
N VAL A 3 -6.83 10.41 -12.35
CA VAL A 3 -5.58 10.62 -11.61
C VAL A 3 -4.89 11.72 -12.40
N SER A 4 -5.03 12.97 -11.96
CA SER A 4 -4.53 14.10 -12.72
C SER A 4 -3.01 14.13 -12.55
N GLU A 5 -2.26 14.26 -13.64
CA GLU A 5 -0.82 14.49 -13.54
C GLU A 5 -0.56 15.80 -12.78
N VAL A 6 0.51 15.82 -12.00
CA VAL A 6 0.93 17.03 -11.27
C VAL A 6 1.11 18.18 -12.27
N PRO A 7 0.59 19.39 -12.02
CA PRO A 7 0.67 20.49 -12.96
C PRO A 7 2.11 20.80 -13.39
N LYS A 8 2.33 21.06 -14.69
CA LYS A 8 3.66 21.44 -15.18
C LYS A 8 4.15 22.70 -14.46
N GLY A 9 5.39 22.64 -13.98
CA GLY A 9 6.00 23.74 -13.22
C GLY A 9 5.47 23.89 -11.80
N ALA A 10 4.88 22.84 -11.21
CA ALA A 10 4.38 22.84 -9.84
C ALA A 10 5.41 23.41 -8.86
N GLN A 11 4.94 24.29 -7.98
CA GLN A 11 5.65 24.81 -6.83
C GLN A 11 5.10 24.05 -5.62
N ILE A 12 5.88 23.09 -5.15
CA ILE A 12 5.46 22.04 -4.22
C ILE A 12 5.86 22.41 -2.80
N ALA A 13 4.92 22.30 -1.87
CA ALA A 13 5.21 22.30 -0.44
C ALA A 13 4.83 20.96 0.17
N VAL A 14 5.76 20.35 0.91
CA VAL A 14 5.57 19.04 1.54
C VAL A 14 5.40 19.22 3.04
N PHE A 15 4.35 18.63 3.61
CA PHE A 15 4.08 18.60 5.04
C PHE A 15 3.88 17.16 5.46
N TRP A 16 4.71 16.68 6.37
CA TRP A 16 4.77 15.28 6.73
C TRP A 16 4.62 15.04 8.22
N ASP A 17 3.51 14.40 8.59
CA ASP A 17 3.32 13.79 9.89
C ASP A 17 3.97 12.40 9.94
N ILE A 18 5.13 12.31 10.59
CA ILE A 18 5.95 11.10 10.69
C ILE A 18 5.33 10.07 11.63
N GLU A 19 4.54 10.52 12.60
CA GLU A 19 3.93 9.62 13.57
C GLU A 19 2.82 8.79 12.93
N ASN A 20 2.11 9.38 11.97
CA ASN A 20 1.02 8.74 11.25
C ASN A 20 1.50 7.89 10.06
N VAL A 21 2.38 8.45 9.20
CA VAL A 21 2.80 7.78 7.97
C VAL A 21 4.32 7.71 7.91
N HIS A 22 4.89 6.51 7.92
CA HIS A 22 6.31 6.33 7.63
C HIS A 22 6.60 4.96 7.07
N ASP A 23 7.81 4.82 6.55
CA ASP A 23 8.35 3.59 6.01
C ASP A 23 9.88 3.57 6.20
N ASP A 24 10.61 2.77 5.45
CA ASP A 24 12.06 2.76 5.41
C ASP A 24 12.68 4.02 4.77
N PHE A 25 13.95 4.26 5.10
CA PHE A 25 14.72 5.42 4.65
C PHE A 25 14.81 5.55 3.12
N ARG A 26 14.91 4.42 2.42
CA ARG A 26 15.03 4.43 0.96
C ARG A 26 13.72 4.84 0.30
N THR A 27 12.60 4.42 0.87
CA THR A 27 11.26 4.89 0.48
C THR A 27 11.16 6.41 0.63
N HIS A 28 11.72 7.00 1.69
CA HIS A 28 11.71 8.47 1.90
C HIS A 28 12.53 9.21 0.85
N GLU A 29 13.71 8.68 0.51
CA GLU A 29 14.57 9.20 -0.54
C GLU A 29 13.89 9.15 -1.92
N ASN A 30 13.27 8.02 -2.25
CA ASN A 30 12.53 7.85 -3.51
C ASN A 30 11.30 8.75 -3.58
N MET A 31 10.55 8.88 -2.48
CA MET A 31 9.41 9.78 -2.38
C MET A 31 9.83 11.23 -2.66
N MET A 32 10.88 11.71 -1.99
CA MET A 32 11.39 13.06 -2.20
C MET A 32 11.96 13.26 -3.61
N LYS A 33 12.58 12.23 -4.20
CA LYS A 33 13.01 12.24 -5.60
C LYS A 33 11.83 12.42 -6.55
N GLU A 34 10.73 11.67 -6.37
CA GLU A 34 9.54 11.80 -7.21
C GLU A 34 8.90 13.20 -7.08
N PHE A 35 8.86 13.77 -5.87
CA PHE A 35 8.37 15.15 -5.68
C PHE A 35 9.21 16.17 -6.46
N ARG A 36 10.54 16.02 -6.46
CA ARG A 36 11.45 16.90 -7.23
C ARG A 36 11.35 16.69 -8.74
N GLU A 37 11.06 15.47 -9.18
CA GLU A 37 10.82 15.15 -10.60
C GLU A 37 9.47 15.74 -11.07
N ALA A 38 8.47 15.79 -10.19
CA ALA A 38 7.15 16.35 -10.48
C ALA A 38 7.11 17.89 -10.51
N GLY A 39 7.99 18.56 -9.75
CA GLY A 39 8.03 20.01 -9.67
C GLY A 39 9.13 20.56 -8.77
N ARG A 40 9.18 21.89 -8.62
CA ARG A 40 10.13 22.54 -7.72
C ARG A 40 9.58 22.46 -6.29
N VAL A 41 10.29 21.74 -5.42
CA VAL A 41 9.97 21.74 -3.98
C VAL A 41 10.43 23.06 -3.35
N VAL A 42 9.47 23.89 -2.95
CA VAL A 42 9.67 25.20 -2.31
C VAL A 42 10.07 25.02 -0.84
N ARG A 43 9.34 24.15 -0.13
CA ARG A 43 9.58 23.77 1.27
C ARG A 43 9.18 22.32 1.51
N SER A 44 9.84 21.71 2.48
CA SER A 44 9.55 20.35 2.93
C SER A 44 9.73 20.29 4.44
N TYR A 45 8.65 20.02 5.15
CA TYR A 45 8.58 19.99 6.61
C TYR A 45 8.24 18.59 7.10
N ALA A 46 8.92 18.12 8.13
CA ALA A 46 8.59 16.88 8.84
C ALA A 46 8.31 17.19 10.32
N PHE A 47 7.20 16.68 10.84
CA PHE A 47 6.72 16.92 12.20
C PHE A 47 6.79 15.64 13.01
N ALA A 48 7.44 15.69 14.17
CA ALA A 48 7.48 14.61 15.15
C ALA A 48 8.03 15.09 16.50
N ASP A 49 7.85 14.27 17.53
CA ASP A 49 8.81 14.19 18.60
C ASP A 49 10.11 13.51 18.10
N TRP A 50 11.20 14.28 18.08
CA TRP A 50 12.52 13.85 17.60
C TRP A 50 13.41 13.32 18.72
N ASP A 51 13.07 13.53 19.99
CA ASP A 51 13.84 12.99 21.12
C ASP A 51 13.84 11.46 21.06
N SER A 52 12.68 10.88 20.74
CA SER A 52 12.50 9.44 20.54
C SER A 52 12.96 8.93 19.16
N ARG A 53 13.27 9.81 18.20
CA ARG A 53 13.44 9.47 16.77
C ARG A 53 14.69 10.07 16.12
N ARG A 54 15.78 10.22 16.88
CA ARG A 54 17.03 10.86 16.42
C ARG A 54 17.54 10.36 15.06
N ARG A 55 17.65 9.03 14.86
CA ARG A 55 18.18 8.45 13.60
C ARG A 55 17.29 8.79 12.40
N MET A 56 15.97 8.81 12.59
CA MET A 56 15.01 9.22 11.56
C MET A 56 15.17 10.70 11.23
N GLY A 57 15.28 11.57 12.24
CA GLY A 57 15.52 13.00 12.04
C GLY A 57 16.82 13.27 11.26
N GLU A 58 17.93 12.63 11.65
CA GLU A 58 19.21 12.74 10.95
C GLU A 58 19.12 12.29 9.47
N HIS A 59 18.33 11.26 9.19
CA HIS A 59 18.05 10.81 7.83
C HIS A 59 17.23 11.84 7.04
N LEU A 60 16.11 12.31 7.58
CA LEU A 60 15.21 13.24 6.90
C LEU A 60 15.86 14.60 6.61
N LEU A 61 16.74 15.08 7.50
CA LEU A 61 17.58 16.25 7.21
C LEU A 61 18.43 16.07 5.96
N LYS A 62 19.04 14.88 5.77
CA LYS A 62 19.85 14.56 4.58
C LYS A 62 18.97 14.45 3.33
N VAL A 63 17.75 13.93 3.46
CA VAL A 63 16.77 13.87 2.37
C VAL A 63 16.32 15.27 1.95
N GLY A 64 16.35 16.24 2.88
CA GLY A 64 16.07 17.66 2.64
C GLY A 64 14.82 18.18 3.33
N PHE A 65 14.38 17.55 4.42
CA PHE A 65 13.27 18.05 5.25
C PHE A 65 13.79 18.96 6.36
N ASP A 66 13.07 20.06 6.58
CA ASP A 66 13.17 20.87 7.79
C ASP A 66 12.42 20.15 8.92
N LEU A 67 13.13 19.81 9.99
CA LEU A 67 12.55 19.11 11.13
C LEU A 67 11.85 20.09 12.07
N ILE A 68 10.54 19.90 12.26
CA ILE A 68 9.75 20.62 13.24
C ILE A 68 9.59 19.72 14.45
N HIS A 69 10.23 20.10 15.55
CA HIS A 69 10.19 19.33 16.79
C HIS A 69 8.92 19.65 17.58
N VAL A 70 8.18 18.60 17.93
CA VAL A 70 6.93 18.68 18.70
C VAL A 70 7.03 17.77 19.95
N PRO A 71 7.77 18.20 20.99
CA PRO A 71 7.90 17.42 22.23
C PRO A 71 6.64 17.61 23.07
N SER A 72 5.64 16.75 22.89
CA SER A 72 4.39 16.83 23.64
C SER A 72 3.78 15.45 23.89
N ASP A 73 3.30 15.24 25.11
CA ASP A 73 2.47 14.07 25.45
C ASP A 73 1.00 14.25 25.03
N MET A 74 0.64 15.42 24.51
CA MET A 74 -0.71 15.72 24.04
C MET A 74 -0.98 14.98 22.72
N GLN A 75 -2.08 14.23 22.68
CA GLN A 75 -2.59 13.65 21.44
C GLN A 75 -2.83 14.75 20.41
N ASN A 76 -2.40 14.51 19.17
CA ASN A 76 -2.55 15.40 18.02
C ASN A 76 -1.76 16.73 18.10
N ALA A 77 -0.75 16.82 18.98
CA ALA A 77 0.12 18.01 19.03
C ALA A 77 0.85 18.24 17.70
N SER A 78 1.31 17.17 17.06
CA SER A 78 1.94 17.19 15.73
C SER A 78 0.98 17.75 14.67
N ASP A 79 -0.30 17.35 14.72
CA ASP A 79 -1.33 17.78 13.75
C ASP A 79 -1.65 19.26 13.85
N ILE A 80 -1.85 19.75 15.09
CA ILE A 80 -2.07 21.17 15.36
C ILE A 80 -0.89 21.98 14.84
N LYS A 81 0.34 21.53 15.13
CA LYS A 81 1.55 22.24 14.72
C LYS A 81 1.73 22.25 13.20
N MET A 82 1.43 21.14 12.54
CA MET A 82 1.45 21.04 11.09
C MET A 82 0.40 21.95 10.45
N GLY A 83 -0.81 22.03 11.00
CA GLY A 83 -1.86 22.95 10.57
C GLY A 83 -1.42 24.42 10.63
N ASP A 84 -0.80 24.85 11.73
CA ASP A 84 -0.23 26.19 11.87
C ASP A 84 0.80 26.50 10.77
N TYR A 85 1.70 25.55 10.51
CA TYR A 85 2.75 25.69 9.49
C TYR A 85 2.18 25.77 8.07
N ILE A 86 1.13 25.00 7.76
CA ILE A 86 0.45 25.08 6.47
C ILE A 86 -0.16 26.48 6.29
N ILE A 87 -0.89 26.99 7.30
CA ILE A 87 -1.51 28.33 7.24
C ILE A 87 -0.43 29.42 7.08
N GLU A 88 0.67 29.31 7.83
CA GLU A 88 1.79 30.24 7.72
C GLU A 88 2.43 30.19 6.32
N HIS A 89 2.66 28.98 5.80
CA HIS A 89 3.26 28.76 4.47
C HIS A 89 2.41 29.35 3.36
N MET A 90 1.08 29.19 3.42
CA MET A 90 0.15 29.81 2.45
C MET A 90 0.34 31.32 2.35
N ASN A 91 0.65 32.00 3.46
CA ASN A 91 0.85 33.44 3.48
C ASN A 91 2.27 33.84 3.04
N ARG A 92 3.28 33.05 3.40
CA ARG A 92 4.69 33.37 3.13
C ARG A 92 5.15 33.02 1.71
N TYR A 93 4.57 31.99 1.11
CA TYR A 93 4.98 31.44 -0.20
C TYR A 93 3.78 31.36 -1.16
N PRO A 94 3.25 32.51 -1.60
CA PRO A 94 2.06 32.58 -2.46
C PRO A 94 2.23 31.93 -3.83
N GLU A 95 3.46 31.65 -4.26
CA GLU A 95 3.77 30.91 -5.48
C GLU A 95 3.42 29.42 -5.39
N THR A 96 3.24 28.89 -4.17
CA THR A 96 2.93 27.48 -3.93
C THR A 96 1.58 27.12 -4.54
N ASN A 97 1.57 26.17 -5.47
CA ASN A 97 0.35 25.74 -6.15
C ASN A 97 0.05 24.24 -5.97
N CYS A 98 0.96 23.49 -5.34
CA CYS A 98 0.80 22.07 -5.06
C CYS A 98 1.18 21.80 -3.60
N TYR A 99 0.23 21.24 -2.83
CA TYR A 99 0.43 20.85 -1.45
C TYR A 99 0.49 19.34 -1.37
N VAL A 100 1.64 18.82 -0.95
CA VAL A 100 1.83 17.41 -0.62
C VAL A 100 1.57 17.23 0.87
N LEU A 101 0.53 16.49 1.21
CA LEU A 101 0.18 16.15 2.58
C LEU A 101 0.52 14.68 2.81
N VAL A 102 1.50 14.41 3.67
CA VAL A 102 1.89 13.04 4.04
C VAL A 102 1.26 12.73 5.40
N THR A 103 -0.04 12.40 5.38
CA THR A 103 -0.87 12.09 6.55
C THR A 103 -2.14 11.36 6.13
N GLY A 104 -2.62 10.43 6.96
CA GLY A 104 -3.93 9.80 6.80
C GLY A 104 -5.04 10.44 7.64
N ASP A 105 -4.72 11.43 8.48
CA ASP A 105 -5.63 11.92 9.51
C ASP A 105 -6.78 12.77 8.94
N GLY A 106 -8.01 12.42 9.32
CA GLY A 106 -9.21 13.17 8.98
C GLY A 106 -9.27 14.58 9.58
N ASP A 107 -8.49 14.88 10.62
CA ASP A 107 -8.40 16.21 11.23
C ASP A 107 -7.93 17.29 10.23
N PHE A 108 -7.21 16.90 9.18
CA PHE A 108 -6.79 17.80 8.09
C PHE A 108 -7.86 18.09 7.04
N LEU A 109 -9.06 17.49 7.14
CA LEU A 109 -10.12 17.63 6.13
C LEU A 109 -10.48 19.09 5.87
N VAL A 110 -10.73 19.87 6.93
CA VAL A 110 -11.16 21.28 6.80
C VAL A 110 -10.06 22.12 6.14
N LEU A 111 -8.81 21.96 6.58
CA LEU A 111 -7.67 22.68 6.04
C LEU A 111 -7.42 22.34 4.57
N THR A 112 -7.50 21.05 4.21
CA THR A 112 -7.38 20.57 2.84
C THR A 112 -8.50 21.11 1.96
N GLY A 113 -9.73 21.20 2.49
CA GLY A 113 -10.85 21.82 1.82
C GLY A 113 -10.60 23.31 1.50
N ILE A 114 -9.99 24.06 2.43
CA ILE A 114 -9.60 25.45 2.21
C ILE A 114 -8.55 25.58 1.12
N LEU A 115 -7.52 24.71 1.12
CA LEU A 115 -6.51 24.67 0.06
C LEU A 115 -7.16 24.41 -1.30
N LYS A 116 -8.08 23.45 -1.36
CA LYS A 116 -8.79 23.06 -2.57
C LYS A 116 -9.68 24.17 -3.11
N MET A 117 -10.44 24.84 -2.24
CA MET A 117 -11.27 26.00 -2.61
C MET A 117 -10.43 27.17 -3.15
N ARG A 118 -9.18 27.30 -2.72
CA ARG A 118 -8.22 28.30 -3.23
C ARG A 118 -7.56 27.90 -4.56
N GLY A 119 -7.91 26.74 -5.11
CA GLY A 119 -7.42 26.28 -6.40
C GLY A 119 -6.05 25.60 -6.34
N HIS A 120 -5.56 25.25 -5.16
CA HIS A 120 -4.33 24.48 -5.03
C HIS A 120 -4.55 23.01 -5.40
N TYR A 121 -3.51 22.42 -5.97
CA TYR A 121 -3.43 20.99 -6.25
C TYR A 121 -3.10 20.23 -4.96
N ILE A 122 -3.84 19.17 -4.65
CA ILE A 122 -3.66 18.36 -3.45
C ILE A 122 -3.07 17.01 -3.82
N TRP A 123 -1.85 16.74 -3.34
CA TRP A 123 -1.22 15.43 -3.44
C TRP A 123 -1.19 14.78 -2.05
N LEU A 124 -2.01 13.76 -1.84
CA LEU A 124 -2.10 13.04 -0.58
C LEU A 124 -1.18 11.80 -0.60
N VAL A 125 -0.42 11.59 0.47
CA VAL A 125 0.40 10.40 0.67
C VAL A 125 0.10 9.78 2.02
N SER A 126 -0.49 8.58 2.01
CA SER A 126 -0.81 7.85 3.23
C SER A 126 -1.16 6.40 2.90
N ASN A 127 -1.70 5.64 3.86
CA ASN A 127 -2.27 4.32 3.55
C ASN A 127 -3.75 4.49 3.17
N PRO A 128 -4.17 4.15 1.94
CA PRO A 128 -5.56 4.31 1.54
C PRO A 128 -6.54 3.39 2.26
N LEU A 129 -6.14 2.42 3.06
CA LEU A 129 -7.12 1.69 3.88
C LEU A 129 -7.48 2.42 5.17
N TYR A 130 -6.59 3.29 5.66
CA TYR A 130 -6.71 3.95 6.96
C TYR A 130 -6.91 5.46 6.86
N THR A 131 -6.90 6.03 5.66
CA THR A 131 -7.19 7.45 5.47
C THR A 131 -8.69 7.69 5.41
N SER A 132 -9.16 8.83 5.90
CA SER A 132 -10.60 9.16 5.80
C SER A 132 -11.05 9.28 4.33
N ALA A 133 -12.26 8.79 4.05
CA ALA A 133 -12.85 8.85 2.71
C ALA A 133 -13.07 10.30 2.24
N GLU A 134 -13.46 11.18 3.17
CA GLU A 134 -13.69 12.60 2.95
C GLU A 134 -12.39 13.31 2.56
N LEU A 135 -11.29 13.11 3.29
CA LEU A 135 -10.00 13.75 2.96
C LEU A 135 -9.52 13.33 1.58
N SER A 136 -9.64 12.04 1.30
CA SER A 136 -9.15 11.46 0.05
C SER A 136 -9.98 11.90 -1.15
N SER A 137 -11.25 12.25 -0.96
CA SER A 137 -12.09 12.85 -2.00
C SER A 137 -11.61 14.24 -2.44
N LEU A 138 -10.80 14.92 -1.62
CA LEU A 138 -10.21 16.22 -1.94
C LEU A 138 -8.88 16.11 -2.70
N ALA A 139 -8.27 14.93 -2.71
CA ALA A 139 -6.97 14.69 -3.34
C ALA A 139 -7.09 14.68 -4.88
N ASP A 140 -6.19 15.40 -5.55
CA ASP A 140 -6.02 15.32 -7.01
C ASP A 140 -5.15 14.12 -7.42
N LYS A 141 -4.12 13.86 -6.61
CA LYS A 141 -3.27 12.67 -6.70
C LYS A 141 -3.14 12.04 -5.32
N TYR A 142 -3.18 10.72 -5.29
CA TYR A 142 -3.02 9.94 -4.08
C TYR A 142 -1.93 8.90 -4.33
N ASN A 143 -0.93 8.84 -3.47
CA ASN A 143 0.03 7.74 -3.44
C ASN A 143 -0.01 7.01 -2.11
N ASP A 144 0.11 5.70 -2.18
CA ASP A 144 0.46 4.93 -0.99
C ASP A 144 1.93 5.15 -0.63
N MET A 145 2.27 5.35 0.65
CA MET A 145 3.67 5.49 1.08
C MET A 145 4.58 4.36 0.55
N LYS A 146 4.10 3.10 0.59
CA LYS A 146 4.89 1.96 0.11
C LYS A 146 5.07 1.94 -1.42
N SER A 147 4.28 2.73 -2.17
CA SER A 147 4.43 2.80 -3.64
C SER A 147 5.75 3.46 -4.06
N PHE A 148 6.42 4.18 -3.16
CA PHE A 148 7.75 4.76 -3.41
C PHE A 148 8.89 3.75 -3.21
N ARG A 149 8.60 2.52 -2.80
CA ARG A 149 9.58 1.42 -2.81
C ARG A 149 9.88 1.07 -4.27
N ARG A 150 11.00 1.56 -4.82
CA ARG A 150 11.48 1.14 -6.14
C ARG A 150 11.92 -0.32 -6.08
N LEU A 151 11.00 -1.25 -6.36
CA LEU A 151 11.32 -2.67 -6.50
C LEU A 151 11.97 -2.89 -7.87
N ALA A 152 13.27 -2.62 -7.96
CA ALA A 152 14.03 -2.88 -9.16
C ALA A 152 14.18 -4.41 -9.35
N PHE A 153 13.48 -4.93 -10.35
CA PHE A 153 13.65 -6.30 -10.83
C PHE A 153 13.45 -6.29 -12.34
N GLU A 154 14.56 -6.48 -13.05
CA GLU A 154 14.52 -6.76 -14.49
C GLU A 154 14.44 -8.28 -14.63
N GLU A 155 13.27 -8.77 -15.03
CA GLU A 155 13.13 -10.17 -15.42
C GLU A 155 14.11 -10.45 -16.57
N PRO A 156 15.00 -11.44 -16.47
CA PRO A 156 15.91 -11.74 -17.56
C PRO A 156 15.12 -12.07 -18.83
N GLU A 157 15.43 -11.37 -19.93
CA GLU A 157 14.79 -11.50 -21.26
C GLU A 157 14.90 -12.92 -21.88
N THR A 158 15.47 -13.90 -21.17
CA THR A 158 15.67 -15.28 -21.66
C THR A 158 14.41 -16.14 -21.62
N VAL A 159 13.28 -15.59 -21.19
CA VAL A 159 11.98 -16.21 -21.48
C VAL A 159 11.65 -15.81 -22.92
N GLU A 160 11.59 -16.80 -23.83
CA GLU A 160 10.88 -16.67 -25.10
C GLU A 160 9.70 -15.71 -24.91
N LYS A 161 9.49 -14.78 -25.84
CA LYS A 161 8.26 -13.99 -25.95
C LYS A 161 7.06 -14.95 -25.91
N ARG A 162 6.65 -15.37 -24.72
CA ARG A 162 5.46 -16.16 -24.51
C ARG A 162 4.39 -15.18 -24.93
N ALA A 163 3.63 -15.61 -25.93
CA ALA A 163 2.52 -14.84 -26.46
C ALA A 163 1.76 -14.23 -25.28
N LYS A 164 1.41 -12.94 -25.41
CA LYS A 164 0.57 -12.17 -24.48
C LYS A 164 -0.38 -13.10 -23.72
N PRO A 165 -0.59 -12.89 -22.40
CA PRO A 165 -1.32 -13.82 -21.55
C PRO A 165 -2.54 -14.38 -22.28
N MET A 166 -2.72 -15.70 -22.22
CA MET A 166 -3.81 -16.47 -22.87
C MET A 166 -5.22 -16.07 -22.37
N GLN A 167 -5.30 -15.05 -21.52
CA GLN A 167 -6.51 -14.49 -20.96
C GLN A 167 -7.19 -13.53 -21.93
N SER A 168 -8.44 -13.84 -22.24
CA SER A 168 -9.30 -12.92 -22.98
C SER A 168 -9.43 -11.59 -22.22
N ARG A 169 -9.71 -10.49 -22.93
CA ARG A 169 -10.06 -9.21 -22.30
C ARG A 169 -11.24 -9.36 -21.32
N SER A 170 -12.14 -10.31 -21.55
CA SER A 170 -13.24 -10.61 -20.63
C SER A 170 -12.76 -11.18 -19.30
N ASP A 171 -11.79 -12.10 -19.32
CA ASP A 171 -11.21 -12.71 -18.11
C ASP A 171 -10.49 -11.65 -17.25
N ARG A 172 -9.65 -10.81 -17.90
CA ARG A 172 -8.97 -9.70 -17.21
C ARG A 172 -9.95 -8.72 -16.56
N ARG A 173 -11.05 -8.39 -17.25
CA ARG A 173 -12.12 -7.55 -16.69
C ARG A 173 -12.80 -8.19 -15.48
N ALA A 174 -13.09 -9.49 -15.55
CA ALA A 174 -13.70 -10.23 -14.45
C ALA A 174 -12.79 -10.29 -13.23
N ARG A 175 -11.49 -10.60 -13.40
CA ARG A 175 -10.50 -10.58 -12.32
C ARG A 175 -10.35 -9.19 -11.68
N ALA A 176 -10.32 -8.14 -12.50
CA ALA A 176 -10.31 -6.76 -12.01
C ALA A 176 -11.58 -6.43 -11.19
N ALA A 177 -12.75 -6.91 -11.61
CA ALA A 177 -13.98 -6.73 -10.86
C ALA A 177 -13.98 -7.48 -9.52
N VAL A 178 -13.38 -8.68 -9.46
CA VAL A 178 -13.18 -9.40 -8.19
C VAL A 178 -12.22 -8.66 -7.27
N ARG A 179 -11.13 -8.08 -7.80
CA ARG A 179 -10.24 -7.19 -7.04
C ARG A 179 -10.99 -5.95 -6.53
N LEU A 180 -11.95 -5.41 -7.28
CA LEU A 180 -12.85 -4.36 -6.80
C LEU A 180 -13.77 -4.85 -5.67
N GLN A 181 -14.32 -6.06 -5.74
CA GLN A 181 -15.09 -6.64 -4.64
C GLN A 181 -14.24 -6.78 -3.37
N GLU A 182 -13.01 -7.28 -3.50
CA GLU A 182 -12.07 -7.34 -2.37
C GLU A 182 -11.78 -5.95 -1.80
N THR A 183 -11.57 -4.96 -2.68
CA THR A 183 -11.36 -3.56 -2.30
C THR A 183 -12.53 -3.04 -1.46
N VAL A 184 -13.77 -3.22 -1.92
CA VAL A 184 -14.97 -2.82 -1.18
C VAL A 184 -15.07 -3.57 0.16
N SER A 185 -14.76 -4.87 0.19
CA SER A 185 -14.72 -5.67 1.44
C SER A 185 -13.76 -5.07 2.45
N LYS A 186 -12.51 -4.79 2.04
CA LYS A 186 -11.46 -4.23 2.90
C LYS A 186 -11.81 -2.85 3.44
N ILE A 187 -12.45 -2.00 2.62
CA ILE A 187 -12.93 -0.68 3.09
C ILE A 187 -14.00 -0.84 4.17
N LEU A 188 -14.95 -1.77 3.98
CA LEU A 188 -16.01 -2.04 4.96
C LEU A 188 -15.46 -2.66 6.26
N GLU A 189 -14.49 -3.57 6.16
CA GLU A 189 -13.77 -4.16 7.29
C GLU A 189 -13.02 -3.11 8.11
N ALA A 190 -12.53 -2.05 7.45
CA ALA A 190 -11.95 -0.88 8.09
C ALA A 190 -12.99 0.14 8.60
N GLU A 191 -14.27 -0.24 8.68
CA GLU A 191 -15.40 0.58 9.13
C GLU A 191 -15.60 1.89 8.33
N ASN A 192 -15.11 1.93 7.08
CA ASN A 192 -15.19 3.07 6.20
C ASN A 192 -16.30 2.93 5.13
N LYS A 193 -16.70 4.05 4.53
CA LYS A 193 -17.68 4.06 3.43
C LYS A 193 -16.96 3.90 2.07
N PRO A 194 -17.32 2.90 1.24
CA PRO A 194 -16.69 2.68 -0.06
C PRO A 194 -17.17 3.67 -1.14
N GLY A 195 -16.86 4.96 -0.99
CA GLY A 195 -17.14 5.96 -2.03
C GLY A 195 -16.42 5.62 -3.34
N ILE A 196 -17.04 5.91 -4.50
CA ILE A 196 -16.48 5.53 -5.81
C ILE A 196 -15.05 6.03 -6.03
N GLY A 197 -14.77 7.30 -5.71
CA GLY A 197 -13.43 7.88 -5.89
C GLY A 197 -12.42 7.24 -4.94
N TRP A 198 -12.80 7.07 -3.68
CA TRP A 198 -11.98 6.44 -2.64
C TRP A 198 -11.62 4.99 -2.97
N ALA A 199 -12.59 4.21 -3.44
CA ALA A 199 -12.39 2.84 -3.86
C ALA A 199 -11.33 2.71 -4.97
N LYS A 200 -11.17 3.73 -5.83
CA LYS A 200 -10.09 3.74 -6.83
C LYS A 200 -8.71 3.77 -6.17
N HIS A 201 -8.52 4.64 -5.19
CA HIS A 201 -7.23 4.79 -4.50
C HIS A 201 -6.85 3.52 -3.74
N VAL A 202 -7.82 2.91 -3.07
CA VAL A 202 -7.62 1.61 -2.39
C VAL A 202 -7.34 0.51 -3.41
N MET A 203 -8.08 0.44 -4.51
CA MET A 203 -7.89 -0.55 -5.57
C MET A 203 -6.48 -0.50 -6.15
N VAL A 204 -5.99 0.70 -6.46
CA VAL A 204 -4.64 0.92 -7.02
C VAL A 204 -3.55 0.61 -6.00
N SER A 205 -3.75 0.91 -4.72
CA SER A 205 -2.78 0.54 -3.68
C SER A 205 -2.69 -0.97 -3.47
N LEU A 206 -3.83 -1.66 -3.46
CA LEU A 206 -3.88 -3.12 -3.33
C LEU A 206 -3.37 -3.83 -4.60
N ASN A 207 -3.49 -3.19 -5.76
CA ASN A 207 -3.16 -3.76 -7.06
C ASN A 207 -2.41 -2.71 -7.90
N PRO A 208 -1.10 -2.52 -7.69
CA PRO A 208 -0.32 -1.45 -8.35
C PRO A 208 -0.28 -1.53 -9.88
N ASP A 209 -0.56 -2.70 -10.45
CA ASP A 209 -0.64 -2.97 -11.89
C ASP A 209 -2.02 -2.69 -12.50
N PHE A 210 -2.99 -2.25 -11.70
CA PHE A 210 -4.33 -1.97 -12.18
C PHE A 210 -4.39 -0.63 -12.95
N ASP A 211 -4.79 -0.70 -14.22
CA ASP A 211 -5.26 0.44 -15.01
C ASP A 211 -6.55 0.05 -15.76
N GLU A 212 -7.63 0.81 -15.55
CA GLU A 212 -8.90 0.61 -16.25
C GLU A 212 -8.76 0.69 -17.79
N ARG A 213 -7.77 1.44 -18.30
CA ARG A 213 -7.53 1.64 -19.73
C ARG A 213 -6.97 0.40 -20.39
N ASP A 214 -6.16 -0.38 -19.69
CA ASP A 214 -5.63 -1.67 -20.17
C ASP A 214 -6.74 -2.71 -20.36
N LEU A 215 -7.84 -2.53 -19.63
CA LEU A 215 -9.08 -3.30 -19.75
C LEU A 215 -10.01 -2.76 -20.85
N GLY A 216 -9.68 -1.62 -21.46
CA GLY A 216 -10.44 -0.96 -22.53
C GLY A 216 -11.62 -0.13 -22.02
N PHE A 217 -11.51 0.47 -20.84
CA PHE A 217 -12.43 1.50 -20.34
C PHE A 217 -11.80 2.89 -20.48
N GLU A 218 -12.59 3.91 -20.75
CA GLU A 218 -12.07 5.29 -20.90
C GLU A 218 -11.80 5.95 -19.55
N SER A 219 -12.59 5.57 -18.54
CA SER A 219 -12.48 6.07 -17.16
C SER A 219 -12.81 5.01 -16.12
N TRP A 220 -12.36 5.27 -14.88
CA TRP A 220 -12.76 4.52 -13.69
C TRP A 220 -14.28 4.35 -13.56
N LYS A 221 -15.04 5.39 -13.90
CA LYS A 221 -16.50 5.32 -13.80
C LYS A 221 -17.06 4.28 -14.78
N ASP A 222 -16.55 4.22 -16.01
CA ASP A 222 -16.99 3.24 -17.01
C ASP A 222 -16.70 1.81 -16.58
N PHE A 223 -15.57 1.59 -15.89
CA PHE A 223 -15.25 0.31 -15.28
C PHE A 223 -16.23 -0.06 -14.16
N VAL A 224 -16.52 0.86 -13.25
CA VAL A 224 -17.47 0.65 -12.13
C VAL A 224 -18.89 0.39 -12.64
N ASP A 225 -19.37 1.19 -13.61
CA ASP A 225 -20.69 1.01 -14.23
C ASP A 225 -20.79 -0.36 -14.93
N TRP A 226 -19.72 -0.79 -15.61
CA TRP A 226 -19.65 -2.13 -16.20
C TRP A 226 -19.67 -3.23 -15.12
N ALA A 227 -18.93 -3.05 -14.02
CA ALA A 227 -18.86 -4.02 -12.92
C ALA A 227 -20.22 -4.16 -12.22
N GLU A 228 -20.95 -3.07 -12.03
CA GLU A 228 -22.31 -3.07 -11.53
C GLU A 228 -23.27 -3.78 -12.49
N LYS A 229 -23.23 -3.46 -13.78
CA LYS A 229 -24.07 -4.12 -14.80
C LYS A 229 -23.83 -5.64 -14.86
N LYS A 230 -22.64 -6.10 -14.47
CA LYS A 230 -22.28 -7.52 -14.37
C LYS A 230 -22.55 -8.13 -12.99
N GLY A 231 -23.01 -7.33 -12.02
CA GLY A 231 -23.40 -7.78 -10.69
C GLY A 231 -22.22 -8.01 -9.74
N TYR A 232 -21.03 -7.46 -10.02
CA TYR A 232 -19.89 -7.55 -9.10
C TYR A 232 -20.04 -6.59 -7.91
N VAL A 233 -20.63 -5.41 -8.13
CA VAL A 233 -20.88 -4.40 -7.10
C VAL A 233 -22.27 -3.77 -7.31
N ILE A 234 -22.75 -3.05 -6.31
CA ILE A 234 -23.99 -2.26 -6.37
C ILE A 234 -23.62 -0.81 -6.08
N GLN A 235 -24.08 0.14 -6.89
CA GLN A 235 -23.98 1.57 -6.60
C GLN A 235 -25.23 2.02 -5.85
N GLU A 236 -25.05 2.75 -4.74
CA GLU A 236 -26.15 3.35 -3.99
C GLU A 236 -25.94 4.84 -3.78
N GLY A 237 -27.01 5.62 -3.91
CA GLY A 237 -27.01 7.07 -3.76
C GLY A 237 -26.61 7.82 -5.04
N ASP A 238 -26.81 9.14 -5.02
CA ASP A 238 -26.53 10.02 -6.15
C ASP A 238 -25.14 10.66 -6.06
N MET A 239 -24.55 10.96 -7.22
CA MET A 239 -23.27 11.66 -7.30
C MET A 239 -23.36 13.05 -6.63
N PRO A 240 -22.32 13.48 -5.89
CA PRO A 240 -21.02 12.82 -5.68
C PRO A 240 -20.99 11.80 -4.51
N GLY A 241 -22.11 11.59 -3.82
CA GLY A 241 -22.21 10.74 -2.62
C GLY A 241 -22.42 9.25 -2.88
N THR A 242 -22.21 8.79 -4.12
CA THR A 242 -22.41 7.39 -4.50
C THR A 242 -21.41 6.47 -3.79
N ILE A 243 -21.93 5.43 -3.14
CA ILE A 243 -21.15 4.40 -2.45
C ILE A 243 -21.28 3.05 -3.18
N LEU A 244 -20.24 2.23 -3.05
CA LEU A 244 -20.21 0.86 -3.54
C LEU A 244 -20.57 -0.11 -2.43
N ARG A 245 -21.39 -1.11 -2.76
CA ARG A 245 -21.70 -2.25 -1.91
C ARG A 245 -21.40 -3.57 -2.61
N LEU A 246 -21.22 -4.59 -1.79
CA LEU A 246 -21.11 -5.96 -2.27
C LEU A 246 -22.50 -6.54 -2.54
N PRO A 247 -22.66 -7.34 -3.61
CA PRO A 247 -23.88 -8.09 -3.83
C PRO A 247 -24.10 -9.11 -2.69
N PRO A 248 -25.36 -9.50 -2.40
CA PRO A 248 -25.68 -10.43 -1.32
C PRO A 248 -25.08 -11.82 -1.53
N THR A 249 -24.84 -12.22 -2.79
CA THR A 249 -24.19 -13.48 -3.15
C THR A 249 -23.05 -13.21 -4.12
N ARG A 250 -21.89 -13.82 -3.84
CA ARG A 250 -20.77 -13.85 -4.81
C ARG A 250 -21.06 -14.88 -5.90
N SER A 251 -20.73 -14.53 -7.14
CA SER A 251 -20.82 -15.48 -8.25
C SER A 251 -19.80 -16.62 -8.09
N VAL A 252 -20.07 -17.78 -8.69
CA VAL A 252 -19.13 -18.92 -8.69
C VAL A 252 -17.79 -18.53 -9.30
N GLU A 253 -17.82 -17.71 -10.36
CA GLU A 253 -16.62 -17.17 -10.99
C GLU A 253 -15.84 -16.26 -10.03
N SER A 254 -16.51 -15.35 -9.32
CA SER A 254 -15.90 -14.47 -8.33
C SER A 254 -15.19 -15.26 -7.22
N SER A 255 -15.88 -16.28 -6.68
CA SER A 255 -15.31 -17.15 -5.65
C SER A 255 -14.09 -17.90 -6.17
N ARG A 256 -14.14 -18.42 -7.39
CA ARG A 256 -13.00 -19.10 -8.02
C ARG A 256 -11.78 -18.19 -8.14
N TYR A 257 -11.93 -16.97 -8.67
CA TYR A 257 -10.80 -16.04 -8.80
C TYR A 257 -10.24 -15.59 -7.45
N SER A 258 -11.10 -15.38 -6.45
CA SER A 258 -10.66 -15.09 -5.08
C SER A 258 -9.83 -16.24 -4.51
N ASP A 259 -10.32 -17.47 -4.63
CA ASP A 259 -9.65 -18.68 -4.13
C ASP A 259 -8.32 -18.93 -4.86
N GLU A 260 -8.27 -18.73 -6.18
CA GLU A 260 -7.05 -18.84 -6.99
C GLU A 260 -5.96 -17.90 -6.45
N ASN A 261 -6.29 -16.63 -6.22
CA ASN A 261 -5.34 -15.64 -5.69
C ASN A 261 -4.89 -15.99 -4.26
N SER A 262 -5.82 -16.31 -3.36
CA SER A 262 -5.47 -16.67 -1.98
C SER A 262 -4.58 -17.91 -1.92
N ARG A 263 -4.84 -18.94 -2.74
CA ARG A 263 -3.97 -20.13 -2.82
C ARG A 263 -2.60 -19.79 -3.36
N ALA A 264 -2.49 -18.90 -4.34
CA ALA A 264 -1.21 -18.47 -4.89
C ALA A 264 -0.37 -17.71 -3.84
N PHE A 265 -0.98 -16.82 -3.06
CA PHE A 265 -0.28 -16.14 -1.97
C PHE A 265 0.12 -17.09 -0.84
N GLN A 266 -0.72 -18.06 -0.49
CA GLN A 266 -0.34 -19.08 0.49
C GLN A 266 0.84 -19.90 -0.01
N LYS A 267 0.82 -20.31 -1.28
CA LYS A 267 1.93 -21.05 -1.88
C LYS A 267 3.22 -20.21 -1.95
N LEU A 268 3.10 -18.89 -2.13
CA LEU A 268 4.25 -17.98 -2.02
C LEU A 268 4.88 -18.02 -0.63
N ILE A 269 4.07 -18.07 0.45
CA ILE A 269 4.57 -18.27 1.82
C ILE A 269 5.31 -19.60 1.92
N ASP A 270 4.70 -20.69 1.47
CA ASP A 270 5.33 -22.03 1.53
C ASP A 270 6.68 -22.07 0.80
N ILE A 271 6.80 -21.37 -0.33
CA ILE A 271 8.06 -21.22 -1.09
C ILE A 271 9.10 -20.48 -0.25
N LEU A 272 8.71 -19.36 0.37
CA LEU A 272 9.61 -18.57 1.20
C LEU A 272 10.08 -19.34 2.42
N GLU A 273 9.19 -20.07 3.10
CA GLU A 273 9.55 -20.93 4.23
C GLU A 273 10.56 -22.01 3.82
N LYS A 274 10.32 -22.71 2.70
CA LYS A 274 11.28 -23.69 2.14
C LYS A 274 12.64 -23.06 1.81
N CYS A 275 12.67 -21.84 1.31
CA CYS A 275 13.92 -21.12 1.04
C CYS A 275 14.67 -20.84 2.35
N LEU A 276 13.99 -20.35 3.38
CA LEU A 276 14.59 -20.06 4.69
C LEU A 276 15.11 -21.32 5.39
N GLU A 277 14.36 -22.42 5.37
CA GLU A 277 14.80 -23.73 5.91
C GLU A 277 16.09 -24.24 5.26
N LYS A 278 16.27 -23.96 3.96
CA LYS A 278 17.46 -24.33 3.18
C LYS A 278 18.56 -23.27 3.22
N ASN A 279 18.38 -22.19 3.98
CA ASN A 279 19.27 -21.03 4.03
C ASN A 279 19.56 -20.44 2.63
N LYS A 280 18.54 -20.45 1.76
CA LYS A 280 18.57 -19.86 0.41
C LYS A 280 18.16 -18.38 0.49
N ASP A 281 18.71 -17.57 -0.42
CA ASP A 281 18.30 -16.17 -0.55
C ASP A 281 16.81 -16.07 -0.95
N THR A 282 16.15 -15.02 -0.46
CA THR A 282 14.74 -14.71 -0.71
C THR A 282 14.57 -13.37 -1.44
N ASN A 283 15.64 -12.88 -2.07
CA ASN A 283 15.58 -11.79 -3.05
C ASN A 283 14.67 -12.12 -4.26
N LEU A 284 14.24 -11.09 -4.99
CA LEU A 284 13.30 -11.24 -6.12
C LEU A 284 13.82 -12.16 -7.24
N VAL A 285 15.13 -12.22 -7.48
CA VAL A 285 15.74 -13.09 -8.49
C VAL A 285 15.54 -14.57 -8.13
N THR A 286 15.91 -14.92 -6.90
CA THR A 286 15.80 -16.28 -6.40
C THR A 286 14.34 -16.69 -6.26
N LEU A 287 13.51 -15.76 -5.76
CA LEU A 287 12.08 -15.97 -5.61
C LEU A 287 11.40 -16.21 -6.96
N GLY A 288 11.75 -15.45 -8.00
CA GLY A 288 11.19 -15.65 -9.35
C GLY A 288 11.47 -17.04 -9.92
N GLN A 289 12.67 -17.59 -9.66
CA GLN A 289 13.01 -18.95 -10.04
C GLN A 289 12.18 -20.00 -9.30
N GLU A 290 11.96 -19.80 -7.99
CA GLU A 290 11.21 -20.74 -7.15
C GLU A 290 9.70 -20.67 -7.39
N VAL A 291 9.14 -19.48 -7.58
CA VAL A 291 7.74 -19.27 -7.98
C VAL A 291 7.46 -20.03 -9.28
N LYS A 292 8.37 -19.96 -10.25
CA LYS A 292 8.26 -20.70 -11.51
C LYS A 292 8.45 -22.21 -11.34
N SER A 293 9.44 -22.65 -10.55
CA SER A 293 9.74 -24.08 -10.34
C SER A 293 8.57 -24.80 -9.66
N GLU A 294 7.88 -24.11 -8.76
CA GLU A 294 6.73 -24.60 -8.03
C GLU A 294 5.42 -24.42 -8.83
N GLY A 295 5.47 -23.84 -10.04
CA GLY A 295 4.34 -23.78 -10.97
C GLY A 295 3.31 -22.70 -10.64
N ILE A 296 3.71 -21.60 -10.01
CA ILE A 296 2.89 -20.38 -9.95
C ILE A 296 3.17 -19.58 -11.22
N ASP A 297 2.16 -19.44 -12.07
CA ASP A 297 2.18 -18.49 -13.19
C ASP A 297 1.37 -17.24 -12.78
N TYR A 298 2.07 -16.20 -12.33
CA TYR A 298 1.41 -14.97 -11.86
C TYR A 298 0.73 -14.20 -13.00
N HIS A 299 1.08 -14.43 -14.26
CA HIS A 299 0.34 -13.88 -15.39
C HIS A 299 -1.06 -14.49 -15.51
N ASP A 300 -1.21 -15.77 -15.22
CA ASP A 300 -2.51 -16.45 -15.17
C ASP A 300 -3.37 -15.99 -13.97
N LEU A 301 -2.78 -15.30 -13.00
CA LEU A 301 -3.48 -14.62 -11.91
C LEU A 301 -3.79 -13.16 -12.24
N GLY A 302 -3.35 -12.69 -13.41
CA GLY A 302 -3.57 -11.32 -13.90
C GLY A 302 -2.55 -10.32 -13.40
N TYR A 303 -1.34 -10.74 -13.04
CA TYR A 303 -0.23 -9.83 -12.69
C TYR A 303 0.73 -9.67 -13.87
N SER A 304 1.18 -8.44 -14.11
CA SER A 304 2.06 -8.14 -15.24
C SER A 304 3.52 -8.50 -14.97
N ARG A 305 3.96 -8.46 -13.72
CA ARG A 305 5.34 -8.75 -13.29
C ARG A 305 5.35 -9.49 -11.95
N LEU A 306 6.46 -10.17 -11.65
CA LEU A 306 6.66 -10.76 -10.32
C LEU A 306 6.54 -9.72 -9.20
N THR A 307 7.06 -8.50 -9.41
CA THR A 307 6.98 -7.41 -8.42
C THR A 307 5.53 -7.06 -8.09
N ASP A 308 4.65 -7.04 -9.08
CA ASP A 308 3.24 -6.70 -8.88
C ASP A 308 2.54 -7.77 -8.05
N PHE A 309 2.84 -9.05 -8.32
CA PHE A 309 2.34 -10.19 -7.55
C PHE A 309 2.82 -10.15 -6.09
N VAL A 310 4.12 -9.92 -5.87
CA VAL A 310 4.70 -9.87 -4.52
C VAL A 310 4.23 -8.63 -3.74
N SER A 311 4.15 -7.46 -4.38
CA SER A 311 3.58 -6.25 -3.77
C SER A 311 2.10 -6.45 -3.42
N SER A 312 1.33 -7.08 -4.32
CA SER A 312 -0.07 -7.42 -4.06
C SER A 312 -0.21 -8.37 -2.86
N ALA A 313 0.72 -9.31 -2.68
CA ALA A 313 0.78 -10.20 -1.52
C ALA A 313 1.13 -9.42 -0.23
N GLU A 314 2.10 -8.51 -0.28
CA GLU A 314 2.48 -7.66 0.87
C GLU A 314 1.32 -6.76 1.32
N LYS A 315 0.60 -6.16 0.36
CA LYS A 315 -0.58 -5.31 0.65
C LYS A 315 -1.72 -6.06 1.30
N ARG A 316 -1.70 -7.38 1.22
CA ARG A 316 -2.65 -8.30 1.88
C ARG A 316 -2.03 -9.00 3.09
N GLU A 317 -0.85 -8.57 3.50
CA GLU A 317 -0.14 -9.03 4.69
C GLU A 317 0.25 -10.52 4.64
N PHE A 318 0.41 -11.11 3.45
CA PHE A 318 0.93 -12.47 3.29
C PHE A 318 2.46 -12.51 3.38
N VAL A 319 3.11 -11.47 2.89
CA VAL A 319 4.58 -11.36 2.87
C VAL A 319 5.00 -9.96 3.31
N ARG A 320 6.28 -9.80 3.63
CA ARG A 320 6.91 -8.52 3.92
C ARG A 320 8.06 -8.31 2.96
N ILE A 321 8.08 -7.17 2.30
CA ILE A 321 9.21 -6.75 1.48
C ILE A 321 10.13 -5.89 2.35
N ILE A 322 11.39 -6.30 2.43
CA ILE A 322 12.45 -5.58 3.14
C ILE A 322 13.35 -4.95 2.07
N PRO A 323 13.31 -3.62 1.89
CA PRO A 323 14.25 -2.96 1.00
C PRO A 323 15.68 -3.07 1.56
N THR A 324 16.61 -3.39 0.66
CA THR A 324 18.04 -3.46 0.93
C THR A 324 18.79 -2.42 0.09
N ASP A 325 20.11 -2.49 0.07
CA ASP A 325 20.96 -1.77 -0.88
C ASP A 325 20.71 -2.20 -2.34
N GLU A 326 21.16 -1.37 -3.28
CA GLU A 326 20.98 -1.59 -4.73
C GLU A 326 21.63 -2.88 -5.24
N GLU A 327 22.73 -3.30 -4.63
CA GLU A 327 23.46 -4.51 -5.05
C GLU A 327 22.74 -5.80 -4.65
N SER A 328 22.09 -5.86 -3.48
CA SER A 328 21.44 -7.09 -3.00
C SER A 328 20.00 -7.25 -3.50
N GLY A 329 19.33 -6.15 -3.83
CA GLY A 329 17.91 -6.14 -4.21
C GLY A 329 16.95 -6.51 -3.05
N PRO A 330 15.68 -6.08 -3.10
CA PRO A 330 14.76 -6.26 -1.99
C PRO A 330 14.55 -7.74 -1.65
N ILE A 331 14.49 -8.02 -0.35
CA ILE A 331 14.28 -9.37 0.20
C ILE A 331 12.81 -9.52 0.55
N VAL A 332 12.24 -10.69 0.30
CA VAL A 332 10.85 -11.01 0.61
C VAL A 332 10.82 -12.05 1.72
N LEU A 333 10.10 -11.77 2.80
CA LEU A 333 9.92 -12.71 3.90
C LEU A 333 8.45 -13.08 4.07
N PRO A 334 8.12 -14.29 4.57
CA PRO A 334 6.75 -14.62 4.93
C PRO A 334 6.29 -13.69 6.06
N ASN A 335 5.04 -13.24 6.05
CA ASN A 335 4.53 -12.43 7.15
C ASN A 335 3.83 -13.31 8.19
N TYR A 336 4.35 -13.34 9.40
CA TYR A 336 3.84 -14.20 10.47
C TYR A 336 2.81 -13.45 11.32
N ARG A 337 1.52 -13.51 10.93
CA ARG A 337 0.47 -12.90 11.75
C ARG A 337 0.24 -13.73 12.99
N VAL A 338 -0.25 -13.07 14.05
CA VAL A 338 -0.64 -13.77 15.29
C VAL A 338 -1.63 -14.90 14.99
N GLU A 339 -2.58 -14.66 14.09
CA GLU A 339 -3.58 -15.64 13.67
C GLU A 339 -2.98 -16.89 13.03
N ASP A 340 -1.87 -16.73 12.29
CA ASP A 340 -1.18 -17.82 11.59
C ASP A 340 -0.26 -18.60 12.53
N LEU A 341 0.41 -17.91 13.47
CA LEU A 341 1.32 -18.54 14.43
C LEU A 341 0.59 -19.23 15.59
N LYS A 342 -0.56 -18.70 16.01
CA LYS A 342 -1.29 -19.19 17.19
C LYS A 342 -1.72 -20.66 17.07
N PRO A 343 -2.17 -21.18 15.90
CA PRO A 343 -2.34 -22.60 15.65
C PRO A 343 -1.08 -23.43 15.89
N TRP A 344 0.09 -22.97 15.41
CA TRP A 344 1.36 -23.66 15.65
C TRP A 344 1.64 -23.78 17.15
N PHE A 345 1.49 -22.69 17.91
CA PHE A 345 1.68 -22.72 19.37
C PHE A 345 0.67 -23.65 20.06
N ARG A 346 -0.60 -23.66 19.66
CA ARG A 346 -1.60 -24.59 20.22
C ARG A 346 -1.19 -26.05 20.05
N ASN A 347 -0.60 -26.39 18.90
CA ASN A 347 -0.24 -27.76 18.57
C ASN A 347 1.12 -28.19 19.16
N ASN A 348 2.04 -27.23 19.37
CA ASN A 348 3.44 -27.53 19.67
C ASN A 348 3.90 -27.13 21.09
N VAL A 349 3.18 -26.23 21.77
CA VAL A 349 3.65 -25.68 23.07
C VAL A 349 3.90 -26.75 24.11
N THR A 350 2.99 -27.70 24.25
CA THR A 350 3.11 -28.75 25.27
C THR A 350 4.17 -29.79 24.92
N LYS A 351 4.44 -29.98 23.62
CA LYS A 351 5.47 -30.88 23.08
C LYS A 351 6.87 -30.34 23.37
N TYR A 352 7.13 -29.07 23.04
CA TYR A 352 8.48 -28.48 23.17
C TYR A 352 8.76 -27.86 24.54
N PHE A 353 7.74 -27.34 25.24
CA PHE A 353 7.91 -26.59 26.50
C PHE A 353 7.26 -27.29 27.71
N GLY A 354 6.73 -28.49 27.53
CA GLY A 354 6.22 -29.36 28.59
C GLY A 354 4.73 -29.17 28.91
N LYS A 355 4.16 -30.13 29.65
CA LYS A 355 2.70 -30.25 29.88
C LYS A 355 2.03 -29.08 30.59
N LYS A 356 2.78 -28.24 31.31
CA LYS A 356 2.26 -27.05 32.02
C LYS A 356 2.34 -25.77 31.19
N ALA A 357 2.99 -25.81 30.03
CA ALA A 357 3.14 -24.64 29.18
C ALA A 357 1.79 -24.26 28.55
N LYS A 358 1.51 -22.95 28.49
CA LYS A 358 0.29 -22.37 27.91
C LYS A 358 0.64 -21.67 26.61
N VAL A 359 -0.34 -21.61 25.69
CA VAL A 359 -0.23 -20.79 24.48
C VAL A 359 0.05 -19.34 24.90
N PRO A 360 1.09 -18.69 24.35
CA PRO A 360 1.42 -17.32 24.73
C PRO A 360 0.31 -16.33 24.37
N LYS A 361 0.31 -15.17 25.04
CA LYS A 361 -0.57 -14.05 24.70
C LYS A 361 -0.20 -13.46 23.34
N ASP A 362 -1.16 -12.81 22.68
CA ASP A 362 -1.01 -12.28 21.33
C ASP A 362 0.18 -11.31 21.19
N ILE A 363 0.37 -10.41 22.16
CA ILE A 363 1.54 -9.49 22.22
C ILE A 363 2.87 -10.26 22.20
N PHE A 364 2.93 -11.43 22.82
CA PHE A 364 4.16 -12.24 22.83
C PHE A 364 4.34 -13.00 21.51
N ILE A 365 3.25 -13.50 20.93
CA ILE A 365 3.28 -14.16 19.61
C ILE A 365 3.73 -13.17 18.53
N GLU A 366 3.26 -11.93 18.58
CA GLU A 366 3.68 -10.84 17.71
C GLU A 366 5.20 -10.58 17.80
N LYS A 367 5.73 -10.51 19.02
CA LYS A 367 7.19 -10.40 19.24
C LYS A 367 7.95 -11.59 18.67
N ILE A 368 7.42 -12.81 18.78
CA ILE A 368 8.05 -13.98 18.15
C ILE A 368 8.02 -13.85 16.63
N GLY A 369 6.90 -13.45 16.04
CA GLY A 369 6.80 -13.19 14.60
C GLY A 369 7.88 -12.21 14.14
N GLN A 370 8.07 -11.11 14.87
CA GLN A 370 9.13 -10.16 14.57
C GLN A 370 10.54 -10.76 14.73
N LEU A 371 10.78 -11.55 15.79
CA LEU A 371 12.07 -12.23 15.97
C LEU A 371 12.38 -13.23 14.85
N LEU A 372 11.39 -13.97 14.37
CA LEU A 372 11.55 -14.90 13.24
C LEU A 372 11.98 -14.14 11.97
N LEU A 373 11.35 -13.01 11.71
CA LEU A 373 11.69 -12.12 10.60
C LEU A 373 13.12 -11.56 10.73
N ASP A 374 13.45 -11.02 11.90
CA ASP A 374 14.75 -10.40 12.16
C ASP A 374 15.91 -11.39 12.02
N ASN A 375 15.66 -12.66 12.37
CA ASN A 375 16.64 -13.73 12.29
C ASN A 375 16.55 -14.56 10.99
N ARG A 376 15.60 -14.25 10.09
CA ARG A 376 15.34 -14.99 8.84
C ARG A 376 15.16 -16.49 9.07
N ILE A 377 14.36 -16.85 10.07
CA ILE A 377 14.05 -18.23 10.42
C ILE A 377 12.54 -18.49 10.38
N THR A 378 12.16 -19.76 10.29
CA THR A 378 10.79 -20.25 10.29
C THR A 378 10.42 -20.84 11.64
N LEU A 379 9.12 -21.03 11.90
CA LEU A 379 8.66 -21.81 13.06
C LEU A 379 8.84 -23.33 12.87
N ASN A 380 9.01 -23.77 11.63
CA ASN A 380 9.18 -25.18 11.26
C ASN A 380 10.62 -25.64 11.39
#